data_AF-A0A438G6B0-F1
#
_entry.id   AF-A0A438G6B0-F1
#
_cell.length_a   1.000
_cell.length_b   1.000
_cell.length_c   1.000
_cell.angle_alpha   90.00
_cell.angle_beta   90.00
_cell.angle_gamma   90.00
#
_symmetry.space_group_name_H-M   'P 1'
#
loop_
_entity.id
_entity.type
_entity.pdbx_description
1 polymer ?
#
loop_
_entity_poly.entity_id
_entity_poly.type
_entity_poly.pdbx_seq_one_letter_code
_entity_poly.pdbx_strand_id
1 'polypeptide(L)'
;MEMGDVTEDEKKYIWKMVIVALWCVQMKPMDRPSMSKALDMLEGDVELLQLPPKPTLYSHEISALDRENKPMGVPISSHNASITISLDGR
;
A
#
# COMPACT_ATOMS: atom_id res chain seq x y z
N MET A 1 -29.82 16.16 12.63
CA MET A 1 -28.49 15.67 13.03
C MET A 1 -27.54 16.76 12.63
N GLU A 2 -27.21 17.65 13.58
CA GLU A 2 -26.20 18.67 13.32
C GLU A 2 -24.86 17.96 13.24
N MET A 3 -24.21 18.03 12.09
CA MET A 3 -22.82 17.60 11.97
C MET A 3 -22.02 18.64 12.76
N GLY A 4 -21.70 18.31 14.02
CA GLY A 4 -20.84 19.16 14.83
C GLY A 4 -19.58 19.48 14.05
N ASP A 5 -19.23 20.77 14.02
CA ASP A 5 -18.01 21.24 13.37
C ASP A 5 -16.82 20.46 13.94
N VAL A 6 -16.14 19.70 13.08
CA VAL A 6 -14.97 18.92 13.48
C VAL A 6 -13.83 19.90 13.65
N THR A 7 -13.33 20.01 14.87
CA THR A 7 -12.20 20.87 15.21
C THR A 7 -10.95 20.43 14.47
N GLU A 8 -10.01 21.35 14.27
CA GLU A 8 -8.73 21.03 13.61
C GLU A 8 -7.94 19.96 14.38
N ASP A 9 -8.05 19.93 15.70
CA ASP A 9 -7.42 18.92 16.54
C ASP A 9 -8.02 17.53 16.29
N GLU A 10 -9.35 17.41 16.19
CA GLU A 10 -10.01 16.17 15.83
C GLU A 10 -9.58 15.69 14.44
N LYS A 11 -9.44 16.59 13.46
CA LYS A 11 -8.93 16.24 12.12
C LYS A 11 -7.52 15.68 12.20
N LYS A 12 -6.64 16.26 13.01
CA LYS A 12 -5.26 15.75 13.22
C LYS A 12 -5.29 14.34 13.81
N TYR A 13 -6.12 14.08 14.81
CA TYR A 13 -6.26 12.73 15.39
C TYR A 13 -6.80 11.72 14.38
N ILE A 14 -7.82 12.08 13.61
CA ILE A 14 -8.38 11.22 12.57
C ILE A 14 -7.30 10.89 11.53
N TRP A 15 -6.57 11.89 11.05
CA TRP A 15 -5.52 11.70 10.04
C TRP A 15 -4.39 10.80 10.56
N LYS A 16 -3.99 10.98 11.82
CA LYS A 16 -3.03 10.12 12.51
C LYS A 16 -3.50 8.67 12.57
N MET A 17 -4.74 8.44 13.01
CA MET A 17 -5.33 7.10 13.08
C MET A 17 -5.38 6.43 11.71
N VAL A 18 -5.75 7.17 10.66
CA VAL A 18 -5.79 6.67 9.29
C VAL A 18 -4.40 6.22 8.84
N ILE A 19 -3.35 7.03 9.03
CA ILE A 19 -1.99 6.63 8.66
C ILE A 19 -1.55 5.37 9.39
N VAL A 20 -1.72 5.32 10.71
CA VAL A 20 -1.32 4.15 11.52
C VAL A 20 -2.07 2.90 11.06
N ALA A 21 -3.38 3.01 10.80
CA ALA A 21 -4.16 1.90 10.27
C ALA A 21 -3.64 1.42 8.91
N LEU A 22 -3.31 2.35 8.00
CA LEU A 22 -2.76 2.03 6.68
C LEU A 22 -1.39 1.33 6.78
N TRP A 23 -0.57 1.66 7.78
CA TRP A 23 0.69 0.96 8.07
C TRP A 23 0.43 -0.47 8.61
N CYS A 24 -0.57 -0.65 9.47
CA CYS A 24 -0.89 -1.96 10.07
C CYS A 24 -1.46 -2.98 9.07
N VAL A 25 -2.21 -2.52 8.06
CA VAL A 25 -2.87 -3.41 7.08
C VAL A 25 -2.01 -3.73 5.85
N GLN A 26 -0.71 -3.38 5.86
CA GLN A 26 0.18 -3.64 4.73
C GLN A 26 0.24 -5.12 4.35
N MET A 27 0.32 -5.41 3.04
CA MET A 27 0.36 -6.78 2.52
C MET A 27 1.64 -7.50 2.93
N LYS A 28 2.78 -6.79 2.93
CA LYS A 28 4.07 -7.32 3.37
C LYS A 28 4.17 -7.19 4.89
N PRO A 29 4.38 -8.29 5.64
CA PRO A 29 4.53 -8.22 7.10
C PRO A 29 5.67 -7.32 7.56
N MET A 30 6.73 -7.22 6.76
CA MET A 30 7.92 -6.41 7.04
C MET A 30 7.63 -4.90 7.04
N ASP A 31 6.61 -4.48 6.29
CA ASP A 31 6.22 -3.08 6.21
C ASP A 31 5.30 -2.69 7.38
N ARG A 32 4.79 -3.65 8.15
CA ARG A 32 3.94 -3.38 9.32
C ARG A 32 4.81 -2.91 10.49
N PRO A 33 4.40 -1.87 11.23
CA PRO A 33 5.10 -1.46 12.44
C PRO A 33 4.96 -2.52 13.53
N SER A 34 5.94 -2.58 14.43
CA SER A 34 5.77 -3.29 15.70
C SER A 34 4.69 -2.61 16.54
N MET A 35 4.11 -3.32 17.51
CA MET A 35 3.11 -2.73 18.41
C MET A 35 3.65 -1.49 19.15
N SER A 36 4.89 -1.53 19.63
CA SER A 36 5.52 -0.37 20.28
C SER A 36 5.62 0.82 19.31
N LYS A 37 6.07 0.58 18.07
CA LYS A 37 6.16 1.65 17.07
C LYS A 37 4.80 2.21 16.69
N ALA A 38 3.76 1.38 16.62
CA ALA A 38 2.40 1.83 16.37
C ALA A 38 1.88 2.73 17.51
N LEU A 39 2.20 2.41 18.77
CA LEU A 39 1.89 3.28 19.91
C LEU A 39 2.66 4.60 19.85
N ASP A 40 3.97 4.55 19.58
CA ASP A 40 4.80 5.76 19.41
C ASP A 40 4.22 6.68 18.32
N MET A 41 3.72 6.11 17.22
CA MET A 41 3.07 6.88 16.14
C MET A 41 1.73 7.50 16.57
N LEU A 42 0.97 6.84 17.45
CA LEU A 42 -0.32 7.35 17.95
C LEU A 42 -0.13 8.46 19.00
N GLU A 43 0.87 8.32 19.85
CA GLU A 43 1.22 9.29 20.90
C GLU A 43 2.01 10.49 20.34
N GLY A 44 2.84 10.27 19.31
CA GLY A 44 3.67 11.30 18.66
C GLY A 44 2.90 12.27 17.75
N ASP A 45 3.61 13.19 17.11
CA ASP A 45 3.01 14.22 16.24
C ASP A 45 2.63 13.67 14.86
N VAL A 46 1.47 14.10 14.33
CA VAL A 46 0.98 13.74 13.00
C VAL A 46 1.89 14.27 11.89
N GLU A 47 2.55 15.41 12.09
CA GLU A 47 3.45 16.01 11.09
C GLU A 47 4.71 15.16 10.84
N LEU A 48 5.07 14.31 11.80
CA LEU A 48 6.20 13.39 11.69
C LEU A 48 5.83 12.07 11.00
N LEU A 49 4.53 11.80 10.81
CA LEU A 49 4.06 10.58 10.19
C LEU A 49 4.07 10.68 8.67
N GLN A 50 4.73 9.72 8.04
CA GLN A 50 4.71 9.56 6.59
C GLN A 50 3.64 8.55 6.18
N LEU A 51 3.07 8.75 4.98
CA LEU A 51 2.18 7.78 4.38
C LEU A 51 2.92 6.45 4.14
N PRO A 52 2.25 5.32 4.35
CA PRO A 52 2.85 4.01 4.10
C PRO A 52 3.14 3.80 2.61
N PRO A 53 4.03 2.84 2.29
CA PRO A 53 4.27 2.44 0.92
C PRO A 53 2.97 2.01 0.24
N LYS A 54 2.88 2.27 -1.08
CA LYS A 54 1.74 1.79 -1.87
C LYS A 54 1.70 0.26 -1.80
N PRO A 55 0.52 -0.34 -1.54
CA PRO A 55 0.38 -1.78 -1.54
C PRO A 55 0.81 -2.34 -2.91
N THR A 56 1.85 -3.17 -2.92
CA THR A 56 2.23 -3.92 -4.11
C THR A 56 1.41 -5.20 -4.12
N LEU A 57 0.41 -5.32 -5.00
CA LEU A 57 -0.24 -6.60 -5.24
C LEU A 57 0.78 -7.49 -5.97
N TYR A 58 1.22 -8.57 -5.31
CA TYR A 58 2.07 -9.65 -5.83
C TYR A 58 2.87 -9.33 -7.11
N SER A 59 4.04 -8.72 -6.97
CA SER A 59 5.16 -9.04 -7.86
C SER A 59 6.19 -9.80 -7.03
N HIS A 60 5.83 -11.03 -6.70
CA HIS A 60 6.83 -12.06 -6.48
C HIS A 60 6.55 -13.12 -7.53
N GLU A 61 6.94 -12.79 -8.76
CA GLU A 61 7.30 -13.82 -9.73
C GLU A 61 8.36 -14.67 -9.03
N ILE A 62 8.01 -15.94 -8.84
CA ILE A 62 8.83 -17.03 -8.35
C ILE A 62 10.20 -16.93 -9.05
N SER A 63 11.20 -16.40 -8.35
CA SER A 63 12.54 -16.18 -8.93
C SER A 63 13.62 -16.44 -7.89
N ALA A 64 13.63 -17.64 -7.30
CA ALA A 64 14.83 -18.21 -6.68
C ALA A 64 14.68 -19.71 -6.34
N LEU A 65 14.33 -20.54 -7.31
CA LEU A 65 14.71 -21.96 -7.27
C LEU A 65 14.84 -22.50 -8.68
N ASP A 66 15.81 -21.97 -9.42
CA ASP A 66 16.50 -22.75 -10.45
C ASP A 66 17.97 -22.37 -10.46
N ARG A 67 18.76 -23.15 -9.70
CA ARG A 67 20.16 -23.33 -10.05
C ARG A 67 20.20 -24.34 -11.20
N GLU A 68 20.50 -23.79 -12.38
CA GLU A 68 21.22 -24.42 -13.48
C GLU A 68 20.46 -25.50 -14.31
N ASN A 69 19.94 -25.11 -15.48
CA ASN A 69 20.39 -25.63 -16.79
C ASN A 69 19.72 -24.87 -17.99
N LYS A 70 20.57 -24.43 -18.94
CA LYS A 70 20.43 -23.65 -20.20
C LYS A 70 19.40 -24.24 -21.24
N PRO A 71 18.92 -23.60 -22.36
CA PRO A 71 19.38 -22.40 -23.12
C PRO A 71 18.38 -21.28 -23.53
N MET A 72 19.01 -20.12 -23.77
CA MET A 72 18.68 -18.98 -24.63
C MET A 72 17.66 -19.18 -25.77
N GLY A 73 16.66 -18.30 -25.83
CA GLY A 73 15.78 -18.11 -26.98
C GLY A 73 14.96 -16.81 -26.94
N VAL A 74 15.61 -15.70 -27.34
CA VAL A 74 15.07 -14.49 -28.02
C VAL A 74 14.03 -13.59 -27.29
N PRO A 75 14.21 -12.25 -27.24
CA PRO A 75 13.27 -11.33 -26.59
C PRO A 75 12.10 -11.00 -27.53
N ILE A 76 10.85 -11.25 -27.11
CA ILE A 76 9.67 -10.77 -27.84
C ILE A 76 9.18 -9.46 -27.21
N SER A 77 9.55 -8.41 -27.92
CA SER A 77 8.88 -7.13 -28.09
C SER A 77 7.40 -7.06 -27.68
N SER A 78 7.10 -6.05 -26.87
CA SER A 78 5.95 -5.13 -26.96
C SER A 78 4.53 -5.69 -26.84
N HIS A 79 3.80 -5.20 -25.83
CA HIS A 79 2.60 -4.39 -26.05
C HIS A 79 2.16 -3.71 -24.73
N ASN A 80 1.99 -2.40 -24.78
CA ASN A 80 1.22 -1.64 -23.79
C ASN A 80 -0.27 -1.82 -24.10
N ALA A 81 -0.95 -2.74 -23.42
CA ALA A 81 -2.39 -2.90 -23.55
C ALA A 81 -3.12 -1.71 -22.92
N SER A 82 -3.68 -0.83 -23.75
CA SER A 82 -4.72 0.11 -23.32
C SER A 82 -6.02 -0.67 -23.13
N ILE A 83 -6.53 -0.73 -21.90
CA ILE A 83 -7.79 -1.41 -21.58
C ILE A 83 -8.95 -0.48 -21.89
N THR A 84 -9.74 -0.80 -22.91
CA THR A 84 -10.99 -0.09 -23.22
C THR A 84 -12.17 -0.92 -22.70
N ILE A 85 -12.94 -0.35 -21.76
CA ILE A 85 -14.16 -0.96 -21.23
C ILE A 85 -15.36 -0.55 -22.09
N SER A 86 -16.03 -1.54 -22.69
CA SER A 86 -17.25 -1.34 -23.49
C SER A 86 -18.48 -1.47 -22.58
N LEU A 87 -19.39 -0.50 -22.62
CA LEU A 87 -20.63 -0.49 -21.84
C LEU A 87 -21.83 -0.66 -22.78
N ASP A 88 -22.08 -1.88 -23.22
CA ASP A 88 -23.38 -2.26 -23.79
C ASP A 88 -23.76 -3.64 -23.27
N GLY A 89 -24.65 -3.65 -22.26
CA GLY A 89 -25.25 -4.84 -21.68
C GLY A 89 -26.77 -4.69 -21.73
N ARG A 90 -27.37 -5.51 -22.59
CA ARG A 90 -28.81 -5.70 -22.89
C ARG A 90 -29.73 -5.76 -21.66
#